data_AF-G2JB02-F1
#
_entry.id   AF-G2JB02-F1
#
_cell.length_a   1.000
_cell.length_b   1.000
_cell.length_c   1.000
_cell.angle_alpha   90.00
_cell.angle_beta   90.00
_cell.angle_gamma   90.00
#
_symmetry.space_group_name_H-M   'P 1'
#
loop_
_entity.id
_entity.type
_entity.pdbx_description
1 polymer ?
#
loop_
_entity_poly.entity_id
_entity_poly.type
_entity_poly.pdbx_seq_one_letter_code
_entity_poly.pdbx_strand_id
1 'polypeptide(L)'
;MNTLIRFLFGARLPIAACLISALLAGAAVWKFQAMRYEARLARAQAALVSYRAKIASANARLEKAQARVVTRVEVRYRDRIRVIKEKGDAIIKEVPVYVSSEDSARFGVNIGFVRSYNAAFSGIAPSPPAESDREPAGIPLTEIAETNAFNARICRQWKEQALGWRDFYRQLKEAHLQESKSDQSTSLDFYVNM
;
A
#
# COMPACT_ATOMS: atom_id res chain seq x y z
N MET A 1 -67.27 32.12 -65.54
CA MET A 1 -65.98 32.60 -64.99
C MET A 1 -65.85 32.47 -63.45
N ASN A 2 -66.93 32.27 -62.69
CA ASN A 2 -66.89 32.23 -61.21
C ASN A 2 -66.80 30.82 -60.56
N THR A 3 -66.79 29.75 -61.35
CA THR A 3 -66.74 28.37 -60.84
C THR A 3 -65.34 27.74 -60.89
N LEU A 4 -64.46 28.21 -61.80
CA LEU A 4 -63.05 27.77 -61.85
C LEU A 4 -62.18 28.35 -60.72
N ILE A 5 -62.55 29.52 -60.17
CA ILE A 5 -61.81 30.15 -59.07
C ILE A 5 -62.07 29.44 -57.72
N ARG A 6 -63.26 28.84 -57.53
CA ARG A 6 -63.59 28.10 -56.30
C ARG A 6 -62.81 26.77 -56.15
N PHE A 7 -62.49 26.09 -57.25
CA PHE A 7 -61.71 24.85 -57.19
C PHE A 7 -60.20 25.07 -56.98
N LEU A 8 -59.65 26.17 -57.47
CA LEU A 8 -58.23 26.52 -57.28
C LEU A 8 -57.92 27.12 -55.89
N PHE A 9 -58.93 27.63 -55.17
CA PHE A 9 -58.78 28.15 -53.80
C PHE A 9 -59.28 27.17 -52.71
N GLY A 10 -60.23 26.28 -53.01
CA GLY A 10 -60.79 25.33 -52.03
C GLY A 10 -59.88 24.17 -51.64
N ALA A 11 -58.96 23.73 -52.52
CA ALA A 11 -58.03 22.63 -52.24
C ALA A 11 -56.68 23.08 -51.64
N ARG A 12 -56.35 24.39 -51.66
CA ARG A 12 -55.07 24.92 -51.13
C ARG A 12 -55.11 25.24 -49.63
N LEU A 13 -56.27 25.64 -49.12
CA LEU A 13 -56.54 25.84 -47.69
C LEU A 13 -56.35 24.57 -46.83
N PRO A 14 -56.85 23.38 -47.20
CA PRO A 14 -56.65 22.16 -46.41
C PRO A 14 -55.19 21.69 -46.43
N ILE A 15 -54.48 21.84 -47.56
CA ILE A 15 -53.06 21.48 -47.66
C ILE A 15 -52.22 22.41 -46.77
N ALA A 16 -52.46 23.72 -46.80
CA ALA A 16 -51.75 24.67 -45.93
C ALA A 16 -52.00 24.39 -44.44
N ALA A 17 -53.24 24.07 -44.05
CA ALA A 17 -53.58 23.70 -42.68
C ALA A 17 -52.88 22.40 -42.23
N CYS A 18 -52.80 21.39 -43.11
CA CYS A 18 -52.05 20.15 -42.85
C CYS A 18 -50.55 20.37 -42.71
N LEU A 19 -49.96 21.27 -43.52
CA LEU A 19 -48.54 21.60 -43.40
C LEU A 19 -48.23 22.35 -42.10
N ILE A 20 -49.10 23.28 -41.70
CA ILE A 20 -48.96 24.01 -40.42
C ILE A 20 -49.09 23.05 -39.23
N SER A 21 -50.06 22.13 -39.25
CA SER A 21 -50.24 21.16 -38.16
C SER A 21 -49.06 20.19 -38.06
N ALA A 22 -48.53 19.72 -39.20
CA ALA A 22 -47.34 18.89 -39.24
C ALA A 22 -46.09 19.63 -38.70
N LEU A 23 -45.93 20.92 -39.03
CA LEU A 23 -44.84 21.75 -38.53
C LEU A 23 -44.92 21.94 -37.01
N LEU A 24 -46.12 22.22 -36.48
CA LEU A 24 -46.36 22.36 -35.05
C LEU A 24 -46.13 21.04 -34.30
N ALA A 25 -46.58 19.91 -34.86
CA ALA A 25 -46.32 18.59 -34.30
C ALA A 25 -44.81 18.27 -34.28
N GLY A 26 -44.09 18.57 -35.37
CA GLY A 26 -42.64 18.43 -35.44
C GLY A 26 -41.91 19.29 -34.39
N ALA A 27 -42.33 20.54 -34.21
CA ALA A 27 -41.77 21.44 -33.20
C ALA A 27 -42.05 20.94 -31.76
N ALA A 28 -43.25 20.41 -31.51
CA ALA A 28 -43.60 19.83 -30.21
C ALA A 28 -42.79 18.56 -29.90
N VAL A 29 -42.61 17.67 -30.89
CA VAL A 29 -41.76 16.47 -30.76
C VAL A 29 -40.31 16.86 -30.52
N TRP A 30 -39.77 17.84 -31.27
CA TRP A 30 -38.41 18.35 -31.06
C TRP A 30 -38.22 18.91 -29.65
N LYS A 31 -39.15 19.75 -29.16
CA LYS A 31 -39.07 20.32 -27.80
C LYS A 31 -39.16 19.22 -26.73
N PHE A 32 -40.06 18.25 -26.88
CA PHE A 32 -40.16 17.12 -25.97
C PHE A 32 -38.89 16.27 -25.96
N GLN A 33 -38.34 16.00 -27.14
CA GLN A 33 -37.11 15.24 -27.30
C GLN A 33 -35.90 15.99 -26.70
N ALA A 34 -35.78 17.30 -26.95
CA ALA A 34 -34.76 18.16 -26.35
C ALA A 34 -34.85 18.18 -24.82
N MET A 35 -36.05 18.33 -24.24
CA MET A 35 -36.24 18.23 -22.78
C MET A 35 -35.80 16.86 -22.23
N ARG A 36 -36.10 15.77 -22.93
CA ARG A 36 -35.66 14.42 -22.52
C ARG A 36 -34.14 14.26 -22.62
N TYR A 37 -33.50 14.84 -23.64
CA TYR A 37 -32.05 14.83 -23.77
C TYR A 37 -31.36 15.62 -22.67
N GLU A 38 -31.81 16.85 -22.39
CA GLU A 38 -31.30 17.67 -21.28
C GLU A 38 -31.47 16.97 -19.92
N ALA A 39 -32.65 16.39 -19.67
CA ALA A 39 -32.90 15.63 -18.44
C ALA A 39 -31.98 14.38 -18.32
N ARG A 40 -31.70 13.70 -19.44
CA ARG A 40 -30.75 12.57 -19.46
C ARG A 40 -29.31 13.02 -19.21
N LEU A 41 -28.90 14.14 -19.82
CA LEU A 41 -27.57 14.72 -19.63
C LEU A 41 -27.36 15.15 -18.17
N ALA A 42 -28.34 15.83 -17.57
CA ALA A 42 -28.30 16.22 -16.17
C ALA A 42 -28.20 15.00 -15.22
N ARG A 43 -28.96 13.93 -15.48
CA ARG A 43 -28.86 12.67 -14.71
C ARG A 43 -27.50 12.01 -14.88
N ALA A 44 -26.97 11.95 -16.09
CA ALA A 44 -25.65 11.37 -16.36
C ALA A 44 -24.53 12.15 -15.66
N GLN A 45 -24.60 13.49 -15.66
CA GLN A 45 -23.66 14.35 -14.94
C GLN A 45 -23.76 14.14 -13.43
N ALA A 46 -24.97 14.11 -12.87
CA ALA A 46 -25.19 13.84 -11.45
C ALA A 46 -24.65 12.46 -11.04
N ALA A 47 -24.90 11.42 -11.85
CA ALA A 47 -24.36 10.09 -11.64
C ALA A 47 -22.82 10.09 -11.64
N LEU A 48 -22.19 10.77 -12.61
CA LEU A 48 -20.73 10.86 -12.70
C LEU A 48 -20.11 11.62 -11.51
N VAL A 49 -20.73 12.71 -11.05
CA VAL A 49 -20.28 13.44 -9.85
C VAL A 49 -20.40 12.55 -8.62
N SER A 50 -21.53 11.85 -8.45
CA SER A 50 -21.74 10.93 -7.33
C SER A 50 -20.73 9.77 -7.33
N TYR A 51 -20.42 9.23 -8.51
CA TYR A 51 -19.44 8.16 -8.68
C TYR A 51 -18.02 8.62 -8.33
N ARG A 52 -17.61 9.81 -8.81
CA ARG A 52 -16.32 10.42 -8.45
C ARG A 52 -16.21 10.67 -6.94
N ALA A 53 -17.27 11.15 -6.31
CA ALA A 53 -17.30 11.36 -4.86
C ALA A 53 -17.16 10.03 -4.09
N LYS A 54 -17.79 8.95 -4.56
CA LYS A 54 -17.63 7.60 -3.98
C LYS A 54 -16.19 7.10 -4.05
N ILE A 55 -15.54 7.20 -5.22
CA ILE A 55 -14.12 6.81 -5.39
C ILE A 55 -13.23 7.65 -4.47
N ALA A 56 -13.41 8.97 -4.44
CA ALA A 56 -12.61 9.85 -3.59
C ALA A 56 -12.77 9.47 -2.10
N SER A 57 -14.00 9.17 -1.67
CA SER A 57 -14.28 8.72 -0.31
C SER A 57 -13.63 7.36 0.02
N ALA A 58 -13.69 6.40 -0.91
CA ALA A 58 -13.04 5.10 -0.77
C ALA A 58 -11.52 5.22 -0.66
N ASN A 59 -10.90 6.03 -1.52
CA ASN A 59 -9.47 6.30 -1.46
C ASN A 59 -9.07 6.96 -0.13
N ALA A 60 -9.82 7.95 0.34
CA ALA A 60 -9.55 8.60 1.62
C ALA A 60 -9.68 7.64 2.81
N ARG A 61 -10.64 6.70 2.79
CA ARG A 61 -10.76 5.64 3.81
C ARG A 61 -9.56 4.71 3.78
N LEU A 62 -9.14 4.28 2.58
CA LEU A 62 -8.00 3.39 2.39
C LEU A 62 -6.71 4.06 2.89
N GLU A 63 -6.43 5.29 2.47
CA GLU A 63 -5.25 6.06 2.93
C GLU A 63 -5.22 6.18 4.45
N LYS A 64 -6.36 6.51 5.07
CA LYS A 64 -6.49 6.60 6.53
C LYS A 64 -6.24 5.26 7.22
N ALA A 65 -6.76 4.16 6.66
CA ALA A 65 -6.54 2.82 7.19
C ALA A 65 -5.06 2.43 7.08
N GLN A 66 -4.42 2.69 5.93
CA GLN A 66 -3.01 2.44 5.70
C GLN A 66 -2.12 3.23 6.66
N ALA A 67 -2.35 4.55 6.80
CA ALA A 67 -1.58 5.41 7.71
C ALA A 67 -1.66 4.92 9.18
N ARG A 68 -2.84 4.44 9.61
CA ARG A 68 -3.02 3.84 10.94
C ARG A 68 -2.22 2.55 11.11
N VAL A 69 -2.22 1.68 10.11
CA VAL A 69 -1.45 0.42 10.13
C VAL A 69 0.05 0.71 10.17
N VAL A 70 0.56 1.61 9.32
CA VAL A 70 1.96 2.05 9.33
C VAL A 70 2.37 2.52 10.73
N THR A 71 1.67 3.53 11.26
CA THR A 71 2.02 4.16 12.55
C THR A 71 1.99 3.14 13.68
N ARG A 72 0.93 2.33 13.76
CA ARG A 72 0.76 1.34 14.83
C ARG A 72 1.85 0.28 14.82
N VAL A 73 2.16 -0.27 13.64
CA VAL A 73 3.15 -1.33 13.51
C VAL A 73 4.56 -0.79 13.75
N GLU A 74 4.86 0.39 13.21
CA GLU A 74 6.15 1.04 13.42
C GLU A 74 6.45 1.30 14.90
N VAL A 75 5.52 1.95 15.61
CA VAL A 75 5.69 2.22 17.05
C VAL A 75 5.94 0.91 17.80
N ARG A 76 5.13 -0.13 17.53
CA ARG A 76 5.23 -1.42 18.23
C ARG A 76 6.59 -2.09 18.06
N TYR A 77 7.11 -2.23 16.84
CA TYR A 77 8.40 -2.92 16.67
C TYR A 77 9.56 -2.04 17.16
N ARG A 78 9.47 -0.70 17.05
CA ARG A 78 10.50 0.22 17.56
C ARG A 78 10.61 0.17 19.08
N ASP A 79 9.48 0.08 19.79
CA ASP A 79 9.47 -0.08 21.24
C ASP A 79 10.14 -1.40 21.66
N ARG A 80 9.87 -2.49 20.93
CA ARG A 80 10.53 -3.78 21.19
C ARG A 80 12.03 -3.75 20.93
N ILE A 81 12.46 -3.09 19.84
CA ILE A 81 13.88 -2.87 19.55
C ILE A 81 14.53 -2.08 20.69
N ARG A 82 13.88 -1.05 21.24
CA ARG A 82 14.40 -0.29 22.39
C ARG A 82 14.64 -1.20 23.61
N VAL A 83 13.69 -2.06 23.95
CA VAL A 83 13.84 -3.01 25.07
C VAL A 83 14.97 -4.01 24.80
N ILE A 84 15.10 -4.53 23.57
CA ILE A 84 16.21 -5.42 23.19
C ILE A 84 17.55 -4.69 23.30
N LYS A 85 17.57 -3.43 22.88
CA LYS A 85 18.73 -2.55 22.92
C LYS A 85 19.21 -2.37 24.35
N GLU A 86 18.31 -2.01 25.27
CA GLU A 86 18.60 -1.84 26.71
C GLU A 86 19.08 -3.13 27.36
N LYS A 87 18.37 -4.24 27.17
CA LYS A 87 18.76 -5.54 27.74
C LYS A 87 20.09 -6.04 27.16
N GLY A 88 20.32 -5.83 25.87
CA GLY A 88 21.58 -6.17 25.23
C GLY A 88 22.75 -5.33 25.75
N ASP A 89 22.55 -4.03 25.98
CA ASP A 89 23.59 -3.17 26.58
C ASP A 89 23.95 -3.63 28.00
N ALA A 90 22.96 -4.08 28.78
CA ALA A 90 23.20 -4.67 30.10
C ALA A 90 24.03 -5.96 30.02
N ILE A 91 23.68 -6.88 29.11
CA ILE A 91 24.44 -8.13 28.90
C ILE A 91 25.88 -7.86 28.48
N ILE A 92 26.10 -6.91 27.56
CA ILE A 92 27.46 -6.55 27.11
C ILE A 92 28.30 -6.04 28.29
N LYS A 93 27.72 -5.20 29.17
CA LYS A 93 28.42 -4.72 30.38
C LYS A 93 28.78 -5.83 31.36
N GLU A 94 28.04 -6.92 31.38
CA GLU A 94 28.31 -8.07 32.26
C GLU A 94 29.35 -9.03 31.67
N VAL A 95 29.77 -8.87 30.41
CA VAL A 95 30.73 -9.80 29.79
C VAL A 95 32.01 -10.00 30.62
N PRO A 96 32.66 -8.94 31.18
CA PRO A 96 33.86 -9.12 32.00
C PRO A 96 33.66 -9.93 33.28
N VAL A 97 32.42 -10.08 33.76
CA VAL A 97 32.08 -10.93 34.91
C VAL A 97 32.22 -12.41 34.56
N TYR A 98 31.93 -12.78 33.31
CA TYR A 98 31.97 -14.16 32.83
C TYR A 98 33.25 -14.51 32.06
N VAL A 99 33.90 -13.51 31.46
CA VAL A 99 35.15 -13.66 30.70
C VAL A 99 36.14 -12.59 31.16
N SER A 100 36.99 -12.98 32.11
CA SER A 100 37.90 -12.06 32.78
C SER A 100 39.14 -11.73 31.95
N SER A 101 39.90 -10.72 32.39
CA SER A 101 41.24 -10.44 31.87
C SER A 101 42.21 -11.61 32.07
N GLU A 102 42.08 -12.32 33.19
CA GLU A 102 42.87 -13.49 33.54
C GLU A 102 42.59 -14.65 32.58
N ASP A 103 41.33 -14.83 32.17
CA ASP A 103 40.96 -15.80 31.14
C ASP A 103 41.58 -15.41 29.80
N SER A 104 41.54 -14.13 29.42
CA SER A 104 42.16 -13.63 28.19
C SER A 104 43.68 -13.77 28.18
N ALA A 105 44.33 -13.84 29.35
CA ALA A 105 45.77 -14.09 29.47
C ALA A 105 46.12 -15.60 29.39
N ARG A 106 45.18 -16.48 29.78
CA ARG A 106 45.38 -17.94 29.83
C ARG A 106 44.93 -18.66 28.57
N PHE A 107 43.89 -18.13 27.93
CA PHE A 107 43.22 -18.75 26.80
C PHE A 107 43.19 -17.77 25.62
N GLY A 108 43.16 -18.30 24.41
CA GLY A 108 43.11 -17.49 23.21
C GLY A 108 42.63 -18.26 21.99
N VAL A 109 42.37 -17.52 20.93
CA VAL A 109 42.04 -18.07 19.61
C VAL A 109 43.24 -17.94 18.67
N ASN A 110 43.32 -18.83 17.68
CA ASN A 110 44.36 -18.83 16.67
C ASN A 110 43.99 -17.92 15.47
N ILE A 111 44.98 -17.56 14.65
CA ILE A 111 44.76 -16.74 13.44
C ILE A 111 43.70 -17.37 12.51
N GLY A 112 43.67 -18.70 12.42
CA GLY A 112 42.66 -19.43 11.64
C GLY A 112 41.22 -19.21 12.09
N PHE A 113 40.98 -19.07 13.40
CA PHE A 113 39.67 -18.71 13.94
C PHE A 113 39.22 -17.34 13.41
N VAL A 114 40.11 -16.34 13.48
CA VAL A 114 39.83 -14.97 13.02
C VAL A 114 39.57 -14.94 11.52
N ARG A 115 40.39 -15.67 10.73
CA ARG A 115 40.20 -15.79 9.28
C ARG A 115 38.82 -16.37 8.94
N SER A 116 38.43 -17.45 9.61
CA SER A 116 37.12 -18.09 9.42
C SER A 116 35.97 -17.17 9.83
N TYR A 117 36.11 -16.49 10.99
CA TYR A 117 35.14 -15.52 11.47
C TYR A 117 34.93 -14.38 10.48
N ASN A 118 35.99 -13.75 10.00
CA ASN A 118 35.91 -12.67 9.03
C ASN A 118 35.33 -13.12 7.68
N ALA A 119 35.63 -14.34 7.24
CA ALA A 119 35.02 -14.93 6.06
C ALA A 119 33.50 -15.07 6.21
N ALA A 120 33.02 -15.52 7.39
CA ALA A 120 31.60 -15.63 7.66
C ALA A 120 30.86 -14.28 7.61
N PHE A 121 31.48 -13.20 8.11
CA PHE A 121 30.87 -11.86 8.08
C PHE A 121 30.98 -11.15 6.74
N SER A 122 32.04 -11.39 5.96
CA SER A 122 32.21 -10.82 4.63
C SER A 122 31.44 -11.57 3.54
N GLY A 123 31.09 -12.83 3.78
CA GLY A 123 30.52 -13.72 2.76
C GLY A 123 31.51 -14.14 1.68
N ILE A 124 32.81 -13.90 1.89
CA ILE A 124 33.89 -14.24 0.97
C ILE A 124 34.62 -15.45 1.54
N ALA A 125 34.78 -16.50 0.72
CA ALA A 125 35.50 -17.70 1.12
C ALA A 125 36.95 -17.35 1.53
N PRO A 126 37.47 -17.91 2.64
CA PRO A 126 38.85 -17.65 3.03
C PRO A 126 39.80 -18.31 2.04
N SER A 127 41.01 -17.76 1.90
CA SER A 127 42.11 -18.47 1.23
C SER A 127 42.35 -19.84 1.89
N PRO A 128 42.99 -20.79 1.19
CA PRO A 128 43.33 -22.09 1.76
C PRO A 128 44.05 -21.95 3.12
N PRO A 129 43.81 -22.88 4.07
CA PRO A 129 44.47 -22.85 5.36
C PRO A 129 45.99 -22.81 5.22
N ALA A 130 46.65 -22.05 6.10
CA ALA A 130 48.11 -21.93 6.15
C ALA A 130 48.64 -22.34 7.53
N GLU A 131 49.91 -22.70 7.63
CA GLU A 131 50.52 -23.07 8.93
C GLU A 131 50.47 -21.91 9.94
N SER A 132 50.59 -20.68 9.47
CA SER A 132 50.43 -19.48 10.30
C SER A 132 49.06 -19.36 10.95
N ASP A 133 48.03 -20.05 10.44
CA ASP A 133 46.72 -20.08 11.09
C ASP A 133 46.78 -20.73 12.49
N ARG A 134 47.84 -21.47 12.83
CA ARG A 134 48.04 -22.08 14.16
C ARG A 134 48.61 -21.11 15.19
N GLU A 135 49.13 -19.96 14.76
CA GLU A 135 49.69 -18.96 15.67
C GLU A 135 48.60 -18.24 16.49
N PRO A 136 48.95 -17.72 17.68
CA PRO A 136 48.02 -16.93 18.49
C PRO A 136 47.57 -15.67 17.73
N ALA A 137 46.26 -15.39 17.74
CA ALA A 137 45.74 -14.18 17.10
C ALA A 137 45.97 -12.90 17.93
N GLY A 138 46.28 -13.04 19.23
CA GLY A 138 46.48 -11.90 20.14
C GLY A 138 45.20 -11.12 20.46
N ILE A 139 44.01 -11.66 20.14
CA ILE A 139 42.72 -11.03 20.45
C ILE A 139 42.23 -11.52 21.83
N PRO A 140 41.93 -10.63 22.79
CA PRO A 140 41.39 -11.00 24.09
C PRO A 140 40.06 -11.77 23.97
N LEU A 141 39.85 -12.79 24.80
CA LEU A 141 38.58 -13.50 24.84
C LEU A 141 37.41 -12.59 25.25
N THR A 142 37.67 -11.62 26.13
CA THR A 142 36.67 -10.64 26.56
C THR A 142 36.17 -9.82 25.35
N GLU A 143 37.06 -9.42 24.43
CA GLU A 143 36.68 -8.68 23.21
C GLU A 143 35.81 -9.53 22.27
N ILE A 144 36.15 -10.81 22.11
CA ILE A 144 35.35 -11.75 21.30
C ILE A 144 33.96 -11.93 21.92
N ALA A 145 33.88 -12.07 23.25
CA ALA A 145 32.63 -12.23 23.96
C ALA A 145 31.74 -10.98 23.89
N GLU A 146 32.33 -9.78 24.05
CA GLU A 146 31.63 -8.49 23.90
C GLU A 146 31.09 -8.31 22.48
N THR A 147 31.92 -8.59 21.47
CA THR A 147 31.54 -8.53 20.07
C THR A 147 30.39 -9.49 19.76
N ASN A 148 30.44 -10.71 20.28
CA ASN A 148 29.39 -11.69 20.05
C ASN A 148 28.08 -11.31 20.76
N ALA A 149 28.15 -10.77 21.98
CA ALA A 149 26.99 -10.25 22.69
C ALA A 149 26.35 -9.06 21.95
N PHE A 150 27.17 -8.16 21.40
CA PHE A 150 26.73 -7.08 20.54
C PHE A 150 26.05 -7.60 19.27
N ASN A 151 26.66 -8.55 18.57
CA ASN A 151 26.10 -9.14 17.35
C ASN A 151 24.76 -9.84 17.63
N ALA A 152 24.67 -10.62 18.72
CA ALA A 152 23.43 -11.25 19.14
C ALA A 152 22.32 -10.22 19.40
N ARG A 153 22.65 -9.10 20.05
CA ARG A 153 21.72 -7.98 20.26
C ARG A 153 21.24 -7.39 18.93
N ILE A 154 22.13 -7.12 17.97
CA ILE A 154 21.74 -6.58 16.66
C ILE A 154 20.85 -7.56 15.89
N CYS A 155 21.21 -8.85 15.85
CA CYS A 155 20.40 -9.89 15.22
C CYS A 155 18.98 -9.96 15.81
N ARG A 156 18.84 -9.80 17.13
CA ARG A 156 17.53 -9.75 17.78
C ARG A 156 16.73 -8.49 17.42
N GLN A 157 17.38 -7.35 17.22
CA GLN A 157 16.71 -6.13 16.73
C GLN A 157 16.19 -6.32 15.31
N TRP A 158 17.02 -6.86 14.40
CA TRP A 158 16.60 -7.16 13.03
C TRP A 158 15.45 -8.15 12.97
N LYS A 159 15.44 -9.16 13.85
CA LYS A 159 14.32 -10.09 13.98
C LYS A 159 13.01 -9.35 14.29
N GLU A 160 12.98 -8.46 15.29
CA GLU A 160 11.76 -7.73 15.63
C GLU A 160 11.32 -6.79 14.50
N GLN A 161 12.26 -6.14 13.81
CA GLN A 161 11.95 -5.32 12.64
C GLN A 161 11.31 -6.14 11.52
N ALA A 162 11.89 -7.29 11.16
CA ALA A 162 11.35 -8.18 10.14
C ALA A 162 9.97 -8.73 10.51
N LEU A 163 9.76 -9.08 11.79
CA LEU A 163 8.44 -9.47 12.29
C LEU A 163 7.42 -8.32 12.20
N GLY A 164 7.84 -7.10 12.51
CA GLY A 164 7.05 -5.89 12.34
C GLY A 164 6.63 -5.68 10.88
N TRP A 165 7.57 -5.74 9.94
CA TRP A 165 7.26 -5.61 8.51
C TRP A 165 6.34 -6.70 7.98
N ARG A 166 6.49 -7.94 8.46
CA ARG A 166 5.58 -9.02 8.11
C ARG A 166 4.15 -8.76 8.61
N ASP A 167 4.01 -8.24 9.84
CA ASP A 167 2.72 -7.85 10.42
C ASP A 167 2.10 -6.68 9.64
N PHE A 168 2.91 -5.67 9.29
CA PHE A 168 2.53 -4.54 8.45
C PHE A 168 1.95 -5.02 7.11
N TYR A 169 2.68 -5.87 6.38
CA TYR A 169 2.26 -6.36 5.08
C TYR A 169 0.95 -7.15 5.13
N ARG A 170 0.77 -7.98 6.17
CA ARG A 170 -0.47 -8.71 6.40
C ARG A 170 -1.65 -7.76 6.62
N GLN A 171 -1.51 -6.79 7.52
CA GLN A 171 -2.59 -5.83 7.83
C GLN A 171 -2.91 -4.94 6.63
N LEU A 172 -1.91 -4.58 5.82
CA LEU A 172 -2.12 -3.83 4.58
C LEU A 172 -2.99 -4.61 3.58
N LYS A 173 -2.73 -5.91 3.40
CA LYS A 173 -3.56 -6.79 2.57
C LYS A 173 -4.99 -6.89 3.07
N GLU A 174 -5.17 -7.05 4.38
CA GLU A 174 -6.49 -7.15 5.01
C GLU A 174 -7.30 -5.86 4.81
N ALA A 175 -6.68 -4.70 4.98
CA ALA A 175 -7.33 -3.40 4.74
C ALA A 175 -7.78 -3.24 3.29
N HIS A 176 -6.95 -3.67 2.33
CA HIS A 176 -7.31 -3.62 0.91
C HIS A 176 -8.47 -4.57 0.56
N LEU A 177 -8.46 -5.80 1.10
CA LEU A 177 -9.55 -6.77 0.92
C LEU A 177 -10.87 -6.31 1.54
N GLN A 178 -10.83 -5.56 2.63
CA GLN A 178 -12.03 -4.99 3.24
C GLN A 178 -12.64 -3.88 2.37
N GLU A 179 -11.82 -2.95 1.87
CA GLU A 179 -12.32 -1.89 0.98
C GLU A 179 -12.84 -2.48 -0.35
N SER A 180 -12.16 -3.47 -0.94
CA SER A 180 -12.61 -4.10 -2.19
C SER A 180 -13.99 -4.77 -2.05
N LYS A 181 -14.27 -5.42 -0.91
CA LYS A 181 -15.58 -6.01 -0.62
C LYS A 181 -16.66 -4.92 -0.46
N SER A 182 -16.32 -3.80 0.18
CA SER A 182 -17.26 -2.67 0.34
C SER A 182 -17.60 -1.99 -0.99
N ASP A 183 -16.63 -1.87 -1.89
CA ASP A 183 -16.82 -1.30 -3.22
C ASP A 183 -17.70 -2.21 -4.09
N GLN A 184 -17.46 -3.53 -4.05
CA GLN A 184 -18.27 -4.50 -4.80
C GLN A 184 -19.75 -4.52 -4.36
N SER A 185 -20.01 -4.40 -3.04
CA SER A 185 -21.37 -4.23 -2.52
C SER A 185 -22.04 -2.94 -3.04
N THR A 186 -21.30 -1.83 -3.04
CA THR A 186 -21.81 -0.52 -3.46
C THR A 186 -22.08 -0.46 -4.97
N SER A 187 -21.29 -1.19 -5.77
CA SER A 187 -21.48 -1.32 -7.21
C SER A 187 -22.77 -2.06 -7.55
N LEU A 188 -23.04 -3.19 -6.88
CA LEU A 188 -24.29 -3.94 -7.05
C LEU A 188 -25.52 -3.07 -6.77
N ASP A 189 -25.50 -2.26 -5.70
CA ASP A 189 -26.59 -1.34 -5.38
C ASP A 189 -26.79 -0.25 -6.45
N PHE A 190 -25.72 0.19 -7.11
CA PHE A 190 -25.81 1.16 -8.20
C PHE A 190 -26.46 0.57 -9.45
N TYR A 191 -26.10 -0.67 -9.83
CA TYR A 191 -26.69 -1.35 -10.99
C TYR A 191 -28.15 -1.75 -10.78
N VAL A 192 -28.56 -2.05 -9.55
CA VAL A 192 -29.95 -2.42 -9.22
C VAL A 192 -30.88 -1.21 -9.19
N ASN A 193 -30.37 0.00 -8.95
CA ASN A 193 -31.16 1.24 -8.78
C ASN A 193 -31.09 2.22 -9.98
N MET A 194 -30.55 1.79 -11.13
CA MET A 194 -30.48 2.58 -12.37
C MET A 194 -31.61 2.21 -13.34
#